data_AF-A0AA50HUU8-F1
#
_entry.id   AF-A0AA50HUU8-F1
#
_cell.length_a   1.000
_cell.length_b   1.000
_cell.length_c   1.000
_cell.angle_alpha   90.00
_cell.angle_beta   90.00
_cell.angle_gamma   90.00
#
_symmetry.space_group_name_H-M   'P 1'
#
loop_
_entity.id
_entity.type
_entity.pdbx_description
1 polymer ?
#
loop_
_entity_poly.entity_id
_entity_poly.type
_entity_poly.pdbx_seq_one_letter_code
_entity_poly.pdbx_strand_id
1 'polypeptide(L)'
;MVPLLTTSVLFTPLAWWLAQGQWQKLLAISLGLGIVVNFLALFYSVPIIDLINRRIYGTQWVNLGAVQKYSPEAGELMLRVVRAKTFPIPKLGIIPDNRPVMFTYGVQQNNSRVVLSQGIFRYLSAEEIATLLGHELAHIVRRDCALLTCMSGWGQVFYWLYCELQMARTSQPAIAKILITPLVWICLAMFRINQGSNRYFARTREYYADHFSVNYTGNPNALTRALVKMTRALVKRERQAEKPALFLEGMRNFANYDAYTAAACERGERFDPKMVGNLLLWDWGSPWRGIITWCSSHPLLGKRLQVLSHYAEQLDLDTEYNLVLSRRQISLEEAKKELYPFILRYLFGCCPSGLPWAWAGGPNRKTPFLNCIYTKPYWWV
;
A
#
# COMPACT_ATOMS: atom_id res chain seq x y z
N MET A 1 -4.44 -2.72 -12.21
CA MET A 1 -4.95 -3.38 -13.44
C MET A 1 -3.99 -3.27 -14.65
N VAL A 2 -2.67 -3.15 -14.46
CA VAL A 2 -1.68 -2.98 -15.55
C VAL A 2 -0.55 -4.05 -15.62
N PRO A 3 -0.28 -4.94 -14.64
CA PRO A 3 0.89 -5.81 -14.78
C PRO A 3 0.70 -7.10 -15.60
N LEU A 4 -0.41 -7.27 -16.32
CA LEU A 4 -0.69 -8.51 -17.08
C LEU A 4 -0.81 -8.31 -18.60
N LEU A 5 -0.97 -7.08 -19.10
CA LEU A 5 -1.15 -6.85 -20.54
C LEU A 5 0.14 -6.50 -21.28
N THR A 6 1.26 -6.29 -20.58
CA THR A 6 2.43 -5.62 -21.18
C THR A 6 3.64 -6.51 -21.44
N THR A 7 3.68 -7.79 -21.04
CA THR A 7 4.90 -8.60 -21.23
C THR A 7 4.72 -10.04 -21.71
N SER A 8 3.61 -10.72 -21.44
CA SER A 8 3.44 -12.14 -21.81
C SER A 8 2.73 -12.39 -23.15
N VAL A 9 1.90 -11.47 -23.66
CA VAL A 9 1.06 -11.74 -24.85
C VAL A 9 1.69 -11.27 -26.17
N LEU A 10 2.61 -10.30 -26.14
CA LEU A 10 3.17 -9.72 -27.38
C LEU A 10 4.62 -10.08 -27.68
N PHE A 11 5.42 -10.51 -26.69
CA PHE A 11 6.87 -10.64 -26.89
C PHE A 11 7.41 -12.06 -27.01
N THR A 12 6.84 -13.03 -26.30
CA THR A 12 7.41 -14.38 -26.25
C THR A 12 7.09 -15.21 -27.51
N PRO A 13 5.88 -15.17 -28.11
CA PRO A 13 5.59 -15.89 -29.35
C PRO A 13 6.33 -15.29 -30.57
N LEU A 14 6.43 -13.96 -30.63
CA LEU A 14 7.09 -13.25 -31.74
C LEU A 14 8.62 -13.42 -31.69
N ALA A 15 9.21 -13.39 -30.49
CA ALA A 15 10.65 -13.63 -30.32
C ALA A 15 11.05 -15.08 -30.63
N TRP A 16 10.21 -16.06 -30.27
CA TRP A 16 10.42 -17.47 -30.63
C TRP A 16 10.29 -17.70 -32.14
N TRP A 17 9.30 -17.07 -32.79
CA TRP A 17 9.09 -17.18 -34.25
C TRP A 17 10.20 -16.47 -35.07
N LEU A 18 10.78 -15.39 -34.55
CA LEU A 18 11.87 -14.63 -35.19
C LEU A 18 13.29 -15.12 -34.84
N ALA A 19 13.45 -16.09 -33.92
CA ALA A 19 14.74 -16.55 -33.39
C ALA A 19 15.60 -17.38 -34.38
N GLN A 20 15.57 -17.06 -35.67
CA GLN A 20 16.54 -17.48 -36.68
C GLN A 20 17.93 -16.83 -36.43
N GLY A 21 18.49 -16.94 -35.22
CA GLY A 21 19.86 -16.53 -34.88
C GLY A 21 20.10 -15.07 -34.47
N GLN A 22 19.09 -14.18 -34.43
CA GLN A 22 19.26 -12.74 -34.11
C GLN A 22 18.78 -12.32 -32.71
N TRP A 23 19.16 -13.06 -31.66
CA TRP A 23 18.67 -12.83 -30.29
C TRP A 23 19.01 -11.44 -29.70
N GLN A 24 20.13 -10.83 -30.11
CA GLN A 24 20.56 -9.51 -29.62
C GLN A 24 19.61 -8.38 -30.04
N LYS A 25 19.16 -8.39 -31.30
CA LYS A 25 18.22 -7.37 -31.82
C LYS A 25 16.84 -7.53 -31.19
N LEU A 26 16.39 -8.77 -31.00
CA LEU A 26 15.13 -9.09 -30.34
C LEU A 26 15.12 -8.61 -28.88
N LEU A 27 16.22 -8.81 -28.15
CA LEU A 27 16.38 -8.31 -26.79
C LEU A 27 16.35 -6.78 -26.73
N ALA A 28 17.02 -6.10 -27.67
CA ALA A 28 17.00 -4.64 -27.72
C ALA A 28 15.60 -4.09 -28.02
N ILE A 29 14.86 -4.73 -28.95
CA ILE A 29 13.48 -4.34 -29.30
C ILE A 29 12.53 -4.59 -28.12
N SER A 30 12.65 -5.71 -27.41
CA SER A 30 11.77 -6.03 -26.27
C SER A 30 12.01 -5.11 -25.08
N LEU A 31 13.27 -4.80 -24.76
CA LEU A 31 13.61 -3.81 -23.74
C LEU A 31 13.11 -2.41 -24.14
N GLY A 32 13.31 -2.02 -25.40
CA GLY A 32 12.84 -0.74 -25.93
C GLY A 32 11.32 -0.60 -25.84
N LEU A 33 10.55 -1.59 -26.30
CA LEU A 33 9.09 -1.56 -26.18
C LEU A 33 8.64 -1.65 -24.73
N GLY A 34 9.34 -2.40 -23.89
CA GLY A 34 9.08 -2.45 -22.45
C GLY A 34 9.19 -1.07 -21.80
N ILE A 35 10.23 -0.30 -22.11
CA ILE A 35 10.40 1.07 -21.64
C ILE A 35 9.26 1.96 -22.15
N VAL A 36 8.97 1.92 -23.45
CA VAL A 36 7.89 2.72 -24.06
C VAL A 36 6.54 2.40 -23.42
N VAL A 37 6.21 1.13 -23.26
CA VAL A 37 4.93 0.70 -22.67
C VAL A 37 4.82 1.11 -21.21
N ASN A 38 5.89 0.99 -20.41
CA ASN A 38 5.89 1.47 -19.02
C ASN A 38 5.76 2.99 -18.94
N PHE A 39 6.42 3.72 -19.85
CA PHE A 39 6.29 5.16 -19.95
C PHE A 39 4.85 5.55 -20.29
N LEU A 40 4.25 4.95 -21.32
CA LEU A 40 2.84 5.17 -21.66
C LEU A 40 1.92 4.81 -20.49
N ALA A 41 2.13 3.66 -19.84
CA ALA A 41 1.36 3.24 -18.68
C ALA A 41 1.42 4.26 -17.53
N LEU A 42 2.56 4.90 -17.30
CA LEU A 42 2.71 5.95 -16.30
C LEU A 42 1.78 7.14 -16.63
N PHE A 43 1.78 7.66 -17.86
CA PHE A 43 0.94 8.81 -18.23
C PHE A 43 -0.55 8.46 -18.36
N TYR A 44 -0.88 7.29 -18.92
CA TYR A 44 -2.26 6.83 -19.06
C TYR A 44 -2.83 6.21 -17.77
N SER A 45 -2.02 6.03 -16.72
CA SER A 45 -2.49 5.55 -15.42
C SER A 45 -3.61 6.41 -14.85
N VAL A 46 -3.45 7.74 -14.87
CA VAL A 46 -4.41 8.68 -14.28
C VAL A 46 -5.81 8.59 -14.90
N PRO A 47 -5.99 8.69 -16.24
CA PRO A 47 -7.32 8.55 -16.84
C PRO A 47 -7.92 7.15 -16.63
N ILE A 48 -7.09 6.09 -16.58
CA ILE A 48 -7.55 4.74 -16.26
C ILE A 48 -8.07 4.67 -14.81
N ILE A 49 -7.35 5.24 -13.84
CA ILE A 49 -7.79 5.30 -12.45
C ILE A 49 -9.07 6.14 -12.33
N ASP A 50 -9.16 7.29 -13.01
CA ASP A 50 -10.37 8.12 -13.03
C ASP A 50 -11.58 7.32 -13.56
N LEU A 51 -11.38 6.52 -14.61
CA LEU A 51 -12.40 5.64 -15.17
C LEU A 51 -12.83 4.55 -14.17
N ILE A 52 -11.87 3.87 -13.54
CA ILE A 52 -12.12 2.84 -12.52
C ILE A 52 -12.87 3.44 -11.34
N ASN A 53 -12.40 4.57 -10.82
CA ASN A 53 -13.00 5.26 -9.69
C ASN A 53 -14.44 5.70 -9.99
N ARG A 54 -14.72 6.17 -11.21
CA ARG A 54 -16.06 6.54 -11.63
C ARG A 54 -16.98 5.32 -11.84
N ARG A 55 -16.48 4.27 -12.50
CA ARG A 55 -17.29 3.11 -12.92
C ARG A 55 -17.52 2.09 -11.80
N ILE A 56 -16.49 1.79 -11.03
CA ILE A 56 -16.53 0.76 -9.98
C ILE A 56 -16.94 1.37 -8.64
N TYR A 57 -16.39 2.54 -8.30
CA TYR A 57 -16.61 3.14 -6.98
C TYR A 57 -17.62 4.29 -6.98
N GLY A 58 -18.13 4.69 -8.15
CA GLY A 58 -19.14 5.76 -8.23
C GLY A 58 -18.62 7.13 -7.79
N THR A 59 -17.32 7.39 -7.97
CA THR A 59 -16.69 8.66 -7.55
C THR A 59 -17.34 9.85 -8.23
N GLN A 60 -17.79 10.80 -7.42
CA GLN A 60 -18.34 12.08 -7.86
C GLN A 60 -17.26 13.15 -7.80
N TRP A 61 -16.94 13.76 -8.93
CA TRP A 61 -15.95 14.83 -9.00
C TRP A 61 -16.57 16.14 -8.50
N VAL A 62 -15.92 16.78 -7.53
CA VAL A 62 -16.43 17.96 -6.85
C VAL A 62 -15.40 19.09 -6.84
N ASN A 63 -15.89 20.31 -6.64
CA ASN A 63 -15.04 21.49 -6.43
C ASN A 63 -14.63 21.60 -4.95
N LEU A 64 -13.61 22.43 -4.68
CA LEU A 64 -13.12 22.69 -3.33
C LEU A 64 -14.23 23.11 -2.34
N GLY A 65 -15.21 23.89 -2.81
CA GLY A 65 -16.36 24.33 -2.00
C GLY A 65 -17.17 23.18 -1.40
N ALA A 66 -17.23 22.02 -2.07
CA ALA A 66 -17.93 20.86 -1.53
C ALA A 66 -17.20 20.25 -0.32
N VAL A 67 -15.86 20.24 -0.34
CA VAL A 67 -15.05 19.79 0.81
C VAL A 67 -15.08 20.83 1.93
N GLN A 68 -15.00 22.12 1.59
CA GLN A 68 -15.11 23.23 2.54
C GLN A 68 -16.42 23.22 3.33
N LYS A 69 -17.52 22.77 2.71
CA LYS A 69 -18.80 22.62 3.40
C LYS A 69 -18.73 21.65 4.57
N TYR A 70 -17.92 20.59 4.48
CA TYR A 70 -17.75 19.60 5.54
C TYR A 70 -16.58 19.94 6.48
N SER A 71 -15.51 20.52 5.93
CA SER A 71 -14.36 21.01 6.70
C SER A 71 -13.80 22.28 6.07
N PRO A 72 -14.12 23.46 6.62
CA PRO A 72 -13.54 24.72 6.22
C PRO A 72 -12.00 24.70 6.34
N GLU A 73 -11.49 24.13 7.42
CA GLU A 73 -10.06 24.04 7.76
C GLU A 73 -9.29 23.25 6.71
N ALA A 74 -9.86 22.15 6.20
CA ALA A 74 -9.26 21.35 5.14
C ALA A 74 -9.13 22.16 3.84
N GLY A 75 -10.16 22.93 3.49
CA GLY A 75 -10.12 23.78 2.31
C GLY A 75 -9.11 24.93 2.42
N GLU A 76 -9.05 25.57 3.59
CA GLU A 76 -8.07 26.63 3.87
C GLU A 76 -6.64 26.09 3.84
N LEU A 77 -6.41 24.92 4.45
CA LEU A 77 -5.13 24.23 4.43
C LEU A 77 -4.70 23.92 2.99
N MET A 78 -5.60 23.40 2.17
CA MET A 78 -5.32 23.12 0.76
C MET A 78 -4.88 24.40 0.03
N LEU A 79 -5.62 25.49 0.17
CA LEU A 79 -5.28 26.77 -0.46
C LEU A 79 -3.94 27.32 0.06
N ARG A 80 -3.62 27.12 1.33
CA ARG A 80 -2.35 27.52 1.93
C ARG A 80 -1.18 26.71 1.33
N VAL A 81 -1.32 25.39 1.25
CA VAL A 81 -0.29 24.49 0.71
C VAL A 81 -0.08 24.72 -0.79
N VAL A 82 -1.16 24.81 -1.57
CA VAL A 82 -1.15 25.09 -3.01
C VAL A 82 -0.44 26.41 -3.31
N ARG A 83 -0.73 27.47 -2.54
CA ARG A 83 -0.03 28.76 -2.66
C ARG A 83 1.44 28.66 -2.27
N ALA A 84 1.75 28.05 -1.13
CA ALA A 84 3.11 27.95 -0.62
C ALA A 84 4.04 27.07 -1.48
N LYS A 85 3.49 26.07 -2.17
CA LYS A 85 4.24 25.13 -3.02
C LYS A 85 4.00 25.34 -4.53
N THR A 86 3.26 26.39 -4.89
CA THR A 86 3.03 26.84 -6.28
C THR A 86 2.62 25.72 -7.24
N PHE A 87 1.53 25.00 -6.92
CA PHE A 87 0.94 23.98 -7.80
C PHE A 87 -0.58 24.15 -7.87
N PRO A 88 -1.28 23.68 -8.92
CA PRO A 88 -2.73 23.87 -9.04
C PRO A 88 -3.50 23.05 -8.01
N ILE A 89 -4.72 23.47 -7.70
CA ILE A 89 -5.62 22.73 -6.81
C ILE A 89 -5.86 21.33 -7.40
N PRO A 90 -5.57 20.24 -6.66
CA PRO A 90 -5.85 18.88 -7.10
C PRO A 90 -7.35 18.69 -7.34
N LYS A 91 -7.71 17.89 -8.34
CA LYS A 91 -9.12 17.59 -8.59
C LYS A 91 -9.65 16.66 -7.48
N LEU A 92 -10.80 17.01 -6.91
CA LEU A 92 -11.34 16.35 -5.73
C LEU A 92 -12.47 15.40 -6.10
N GLY A 93 -12.44 14.19 -5.55
CA GLY A 93 -13.48 13.18 -5.73
C GLY A 93 -14.10 12.79 -4.39
N ILE A 94 -15.43 12.56 -4.37
CA ILE A 94 -16.14 11.96 -3.24
C ILE A 94 -16.68 10.59 -3.65
N ILE A 95 -16.34 9.55 -2.89
CA ILE A 95 -16.87 8.20 -3.06
C ILE A 95 -18.04 8.00 -2.08
N PRO A 96 -19.21 7.51 -2.52
CA PRO A 96 -20.35 7.21 -1.67
C PRO A 96 -20.15 5.91 -0.86
N ASP A 97 -18.99 5.76 -0.21
CA ASP A 97 -18.68 4.64 0.68
C ASP A 97 -18.57 5.12 2.12
N ASN A 98 -19.11 4.32 3.05
CA ASN A 98 -19.16 4.65 4.46
C ASN A 98 -17.84 4.38 5.21
N ARG A 99 -16.86 3.72 4.61
CA ARG A 99 -15.56 3.47 5.25
C ARG A 99 -14.72 4.73 5.17
N PRO A 100 -14.12 5.22 6.26
CA PRO A 100 -13.32 6.46 6.21
C PRO A 100 -11.96 6.20 5.57
N VAL A 101 -11.86 6.47 4.27
CA VAL A 101 -10.65 6.29 3.46
C VAL A 101 -10.41 7.57 2.65
N MET A 102 -9.18 8.08 2.73
CA MET A 102 -8.67 9.16 1.90
C MET A 102 -7.47 8.59 1.17
N PHE A 103 -7.29 8.99 -0.09
CA PHE A 103 -6.09 8.66 -0.82
C PHE A 103 -5.87 9.64 -1.96
N THR A 104 -4.64 9.63 -2.46
CA THR A 104 -4.18 10.52 -3.52
C THR A 104 -3.48 9.74 -4.60
N TYR A 105 -3.62 10.19 -5.84
CA TYR A 105 -2.88 9.63 -6.97
C TYR A 105 -2.60 10.70 -8.02
N GLY A 106 -1.54 10.48 -8.79
CA GLY A 106 -1.14 11.34 -9.90
C GLY A 106 0.37 11.41 -10.07
N VAL A 107 0.83 11.37 -11.30
CA VAL A 107 2.28 11.38 -11.62
C VAL A 107 2.89 12.77 -11.42
N GLN A 108 2.15 13.80 -11.82
CA GLN A 108 2.59 15.20 -11.72
C GLN A 108 1.63 15.97 -10.83
N GLN A 109 2.14 17.02 -10.18
CA GLN A 109 1.34 17.91 -9.34
C GLN A 109 0.16 18.51 -10.13
N ASN A 110 0.39 18.85 -11.40
CA ASN A 110 -0.63 19.42 -12.30
C ASN A 110 -1.75 18.45 -12.67
N ASN A 111 -1.54 17.15 -12.48
CA ASN A 111 -2.54 16.11 -12.78
C ASN A 111 -2.80 15.22 -11.55
N SER A 112 -2.79 15.81 -10.36
CA SER A 112 -3.06 15.12 -9.11
C SER A 112 -4.56 15.05 -8.81
N ARG A 113 -4.97 14.01 -8.08
CA ARG A 113 -6.33 13.76 -7.62
C ARG A 113 -6.30 13.44 -6.12
N VAL A 114 -7.19 14.04 -5.35
CA VAL A 114 -7.44 13.64 -3.96
C VAL A 114 -8.86 13.11 -3.88
N VAL A 115 -9.02 11.90 -3.37
CA VAL A 115 -10.32 11.24 -3.29
C VAL A 115 -10.65 10.93 -1.84
N LEU A 116 -11.81 11.38 -1.40
CA LEU A 116 -12.33 11.23 -0.05
C LEU A 116 -13.56 10.32 -0.09
N SER A 117 -13.71 9.42 0.86
CA SER A 117 -14.96 8.70 1.03
C SER A 117 -15.97 9.50 1.86
N GLN A 118 -17.26 9.22 1.70
CA GLN A 118 -18.30 9.81 2.53
C GLN A 118 -18.14 9.44 4.02
N GLY A 119 -17.54 8.28 4.31
CA GLY A 119 -17.19 7.86 5.66
C GLY A 119 -16.30 8.86 6.40
N ILE A 120 -15.39 9.55 5.71
CA ILE A 120 -14.52 10.55 6.32
C ILE A 120 -15.34 11.64 7.02
N PHE A 121 -16.33 12.19 6.33
CA PHE A 121 -17.19 13.24 6.86
C PHE A 121 -18.12 12.77 7.99
N ARG A 122 -18.27 11.45 8.18
CA ARG A 122 -19.09 10.88 9.26
C ARG A 122 -18.29 10.54 10.51
N TYR A 123 -17.05 10.08 10.33
CA TYR A 123 -16.22 9.59 11.44
C TYR A 123 -15.25 10.64 11.98
N LEU A 124 -14.86 11.61 11.16
CA LEU A 124 -13.81 12.57 11.48
C LEU A 124 -14.38 13.98 11.63
N SER A 125 -13.81 14.71 12.59
CA SER A 125 -14.05 16.15 12.78
C SER A 125 -13.33 16.97 11.71
N ALA A 126 -13.70 18.24 11.58
CA ALA A 126 -13.17 19.12 10.56
C ALA A 126 -11.64 19.30 10.65
N GLU A 127 -11.09 19.45 11.87
CA GLU A 127 -9.64 19.50 12.10
C GLU A 127 -8.93 18.18 11.71
N GLU A 128 -9.54 17.04 12.04
CA GLU A 128 -9.00 15.71 11.71
C GLU A 128 -8.94 15.53 10.19
N ILE A 129 -9.97 15.97 9.45
CA ILE A 129 -9.99 15.95 7.99
C ILE A 129 -8.88 16.84 7.42
N ALA A 130 -8.66 18.03 8.00
CA ALA A 130 -7.58 18.92 7.58
C ALA A 130 -6.21 18.26 7.77
N THR A 131 -5.94 17.61 8.90
CA THR A 131 -4.65 16.91 9.10
C THR A 131 -4.44 15.74 8.13
N LEU A 132 -5.47 14.92 7.85
CA LEU A 132 -5.35 13.87 6.85
C LEU A 132 -5.11 14.44 5.45
N LEU A 133 -5.83 15.50 5.10
CA LEU A 133 -5.63 16.16 3.81
C LEU A 133 -4.22 16.75 3.70
N GLY A 134 -3.70 17.33 4.78
CA GLY A 134 -2.31 17.80 4.84
C GLY A 134 -1.31 16.67 4.58
N HIS A 135 -1.55 15.48 5.13
CA HIS A 135 -0.74 14.29 4.89
C HIS A 135 -0.78 13.88 3.41
N GLU A 136 -1.98 13.80 2.83
CA GLU A 136 -2.19 13.46 1.42
C GLU A 136 -1.55 14.47 0.45
N LEU A 137 -1.65 15.77 0.75
CA LEU A 137 -1.00 16.83 -0.03
C LEU A 137 0.53 16.70 -0.01
N ALA A 138 1.12 16.18 1.07
CA ALA A 138 2.55 15.95 1.15
C ALA A 138 3.05 14.97 0.07
N HIS A 139 2.24 13.95 -0.26
CA HIS A 139 2.54 12.99 -1.32
C HIS A 139 2.52 13.65 -2.70
N ILE A 140 1.58 14.59 -2.94
CA ILE A 140 1.52 15.36 -4.18
C ILE A 140 2.75 16.26 -4.30
N VAL A 141 3.05 17.02 -3.24
CA VAL A 141 4.14 18.00 -3.22
C VAL A 141 5.47 17.34 -3.56
N ARG A 142 5.72 16.13 -3.06
CA ARG A 142 6.98 15.43 -3.32
C ARG A 142 6.90 14.36 -4.41
N ARG A 143 5.77 14.23 -5.09
CA ARG A 143 5.58 13.30 -6.23
C ARG A 143 5.87 11.84 -5.89
N ASP A 144 5.36 11.40 -4.75
CA ASP A 144 5.57 10.06 -4.21
C ASP A 144 5.16 8.98 -5.22
N CYS A 145 4.02 9.20 -5.90
CA CYS A 145 3.51 8.27 -6.90
C CYS A 145 4.51 8.02 -8.03
N ALA A 146 5.05 9.09 -8.61
CA ALA A 146 6.03 9.00 -9.70
C ALA A 146 7.31 8.32 -9.23
N LEU A 147 7.82 8.70 -8.05
CA LEU A 147 9.04 8.13 -7.48
C LEU A 147 8.88 6.61 -7.25
N LEU A 148 7.85 6.19 -6.52
CA LEU A 148 7.63 4.79 -6.17
C LEU A 148 7.28 3.95 -7.39
N THR A 149 6.57 4.51 -8.37
CA THR A 149 6.30 3.84 -9.65
C THR A 149 7.59 3.62 -10.44
N CYS A 150 8.47 4.62 -10.55
CA CYS A 150 9.77 4.46 -11.23
C CYS A 150 10.66 3.40 -10.55
N MET A 151 10.72 3.41 -9.21
CA MET A 151 11.51 2.43 -8.46
C MET A 151 10.97 1.00 -8.59
N SER A 152 9.64 0.86 -8.64
CA SER A 152 8.96 -0.42 -8.88
C SER A 152 9.18 -0.92 -10.31
N GLY A 153 9.20 0.00 -11.29
CA GLY A 153 9.49 -0.29 -12.68
C GLY A 153 10.84 -0.98 -12.88
N TRP A 154 11.87 -0.53 -12.17
CA TRP A 154 13.19 -1.16 -12.21
C TRP A 154 13.19 -2.60 -11.67
N GLY A 155 12.48 -2.85 -10.56
CA GLY A 155 12.33 -4.19 -10.00
C GLY A 155 11.69 -5.17 -10.98
N GLN A 156 10.74 -4.70 -11.78
CA GLN A 156 10.02 -5.53 -12.73
C GLN A 156 10.92 -6.15 -13.80
N VAL A 157 12.02 -5.49 -14.17
CA VAL A 157 13.00 -6.01 -15.12
C VAL A 157 13.60 -7.33 -14.60
N PHE A 158 13.95 -7.39 -13.30
CA PHE A 158 14.48 -8.61 -12.68
C PHE A 158 13.45 -9.72 -12.59
N TYR A 159 12.18 -9.39 -12.33
CA TYR A 159 11.11 -10.38 -12.32
C TYR A 159 10.85 -10.93 -13.73
N TRP A 160 10.88 -10.07 -14.75
CA TRP A 160 10.75 -10.49 -16.13
C TRP A 160 11.91 -11.42 -16.53
N LEU A 161 13.17 -11.04 -16.24
CA LEU A 161 14.33 -11.90 -16.46
C LEU A 161 14.20 -13.25 -15.75
N TYR A 162 13.72 -13.26 -14.51
CA TYR A 162 13.43 -14.48 -13.77
C TYR A 162 12.44 -15.39 -14.52
N CYS A 163 11.31 -14.85 -14.99
CA CYS A 163 10.31 -15.60 -15.73
C CYS A 163 10.86 -16.18 -17.04
N GLU A 164 11.55 -15.35 -17.84
CA GLU A 164 12.13 -15.77 -19.12
C GLU A 164 13.20 -16.87 -18.92
N LEU A 165 14.11 -16.67 -17.96
CA LEU A 165 15.14 -17.67 -17.64
C LEU A 165 14.53 -18.96 -17.09
N GLN A 166 13.45 -18.86 -16.31
CA GLN A 166 12.74 -20.03 -15.78
C GLN A 166 12.01 -20.81 -16.89
N MET A 167 11.42 -20.12 -17.88
CA MET A 167 10.83 -20.74 -19.06
C MET A 167 11.89 -21.35 -19.98
N ALA A 168 13.01 -20.65 -20.21
CA ALA A 168 14.13 -21.19 -20.98
C ALA A 168 14.71 -22.44 -20.32
N ARG A 169 14.85 -22.45 -18.99
CA ARG A 169 15.37 -23.58 -18.20
C ARG A 169 14.54 -24.85 -18.35
N THR A 170 13.22 -24.76 -18.53
CA THR A 170 12.36 -25.96 -18.57
C THR A 170 12.63 -26.85 -19.79
N SER A 171 13.02 -26.27 -20.92
CA SER A 171 13.21 -26.97 -22.21
C SER A 171 14.65 -27.46 -22.46
N GLN A 172 15.57 -27.27 -21.51
CA GLN A 172 17.01 -27.54 -21.68
C GLN A 172 17.42 -28.93 -21.15
N PRO A 173 18.55 -29.51 -21.59
CA PRO A 173 19.09 -30.74 -21.01
C PRO A 173 19.59 -30.53 -19.57
N ALA A 174 19.69 -31.61 -18.79
CA ALA A 174 19.96 -31.54 -17.34
C ALA A 174 21.19 -30.70 -16.96
N ILE A 175 22.30 -30.83 -17.71
CA ILE A 175 23.54 -30.08 -17.47
C ILE A 175 23.31 -28.57 -17.67
N ALA A 176 22.62 -28.18 -18.74
CA ALA A 176 22.28 -26.78 -19.00
C ALA A 176 21.32 -26.22 -17.94
N LYS A 177 20.40 -27.03 -17.40
CA LYS A 177 19.55 -26.61 -16.27
C LYS A 177 20.37 -26.27 -15.04
N ILE A 178 21.38 -27.07 -14.70
CA ILE A 178 22.26 -26.83 -13.55
C ILE A 178 22.99 -25.49 -13.72
N LEU A 179 23.50 -25.20 -14.93
CA LEU A 179 24.22 -23.95 -15.21
C LEU A 179 23.34 -22.70 -15.17
N ILE A 180 22.08 -22.79 -15.63
CA ILE A 180 21.15 -21.64 -15.67
C ILE A 180 20.51 -21.37 -14.30
N THR A 181 20.39 -22.39 -13.44
CA THR A 181 19.67 -22.29 -12.16
C THR A 181 20.20 -21.17 -11.23
N PRO A 182 21.52 -20.97 -11.02
CA PRO A 182 22.02 -19.87 -10.21
C PRO A 182 21.56 -18.49 -10.70
N LEU A 183 21.55 -18.28 -12.02
CA LEU A 183 21.13 -17.02 -12.62
C LEU A 183 19.64 -16.73 -12.38
N VAL A 184 18.79 -17.75 -12.48
CA VAL A 184 17.35 -17.65 -12.14
C VAL A 184 17.17 -17.18 -10.70
N TRP A 185 17.89 -17.79 -9.76
CA TRP A 185 17.79 -17.41 -8.33
C TRP A 185 18.35 -16.02 -8.06
N ILE A 186 19.41 -15.59 -8.75
CA ILE A 186 19.95 -14.23 -8.65
C ILE A 186 18.90 -13.20 -9.12
N CYS A 187 18.24 -13.42 -10.26
CA CYS A 187 17.17 -12.53 -10.74
C CYS A 187 16.02 -12.45 -9.74
N LEU A 188 15.59 -13.58 -9.18
CA LEU A 188 14.56 -13.59 -8.14
C LEU A 188 15.01 -12.83 -6.88
N ALA A 189 16.24 -13.03 -6.44
CA ALA A 189 16.79 -12.34 -5.26
C ALA A 189 16.85 -10.83 -5.48
N MET A 190 17.30 -10.37 -6.65
CA MET A 190 17.33 -8.95 -7.01
C MET A 190 15.93 -8.33 -7.02
N PHE A 191 14.94 -9.03 -7.59
CA PHE A 191 13.54 -8.60 -7.52
C PHE A 191 13.08 -8.47 -6.07
N ARG A 192 13.34 -9.47 -5.21
CA ARG A 192 12.94 -9.44 -3.80
C ARG A 192 13.61 -8.31 -3.01
N ILE A 193 14.88 -8.02 -3.29
CA ILE A 193 15.62 -6.90 -2.69
C ILE A 193 14.97 -5.58 -3.10
N ASN A 194 14.72 -5.36 -4.39
CA ASN A 194 14.06 -4.14 -4.87
C ASN A 194 12.69 -3.93 -4.21
N GLN A 195 11.90 -5.00 -4.06
CA GLN A 195 10.60 -4.93 -3.39
C GLN A 195 10.72 -4.54 -1.91
N GLY A 196 11.72 -5.07 -1.20
CA GLY A 196 12.04 -4.67 0.16
C GLY A 196 12.43 -3.18 0.25
N SER A 197 13.25 -2.71 -0.68
CA SER A 197 13.65 -1.31 -0.79
C SER A 197 12.45 -0.40 -1.06
N ASN A 198 11.57 -0.72 -2.02
CA ASN A 198 10.37 0.07 -2.31
C ASN A 198 9.48 0.26 -1.09
N ARG A 199 9.27 -0.82 -0.31
CA ARG A 199 8.52 -0.72 0.94
C ARG A 199 9.22 0.15 1.97
N TYR A 200 10.55 0.07 2.09
CA TYR A 200 11.31 0.93 2.98
C TYR A 200 11.19 2.41 2.61
N PHE A 201 11.30 2.73 1.33
CA PHE A 201 11.11 4.10 0.85
C PHE A 201 9.68 4.58 1.08
N ALA A 202 8.67 3.76 0.76
CA ALA A 202 7.26 4.08 1.05
C ALA A 202 7.06 4.44 2.53
N ARG A 203 7.56 3.63 3.47
CA ARG A 203 7.46 3.94 4.91
C ARG A 203 8.15 5.25 5.30
N THR A 204 9.29 5.54 4.70
CA THR A 204 10.02 6.80 4.95
C THR A 204 9.22 8.01 4.46
N ARG A 205 8.48 7.83 3.35
CA ARG A 205 7.61 8.87 2.82
C ARG A 205 6.43 9.17 3.73
N GLU A 206 5.83 8.16 4.35
CA GLU A 206 4.75 8.32 5.33
C GLU A 206 5.17 9.19 6.52
N TYR A 207 6.36 8.95 7.11
CA TYR A 207 6.84 9.77 8.23
C TYR A 207 7.01 11.25 7.89
N TYR A 208 7.46 11.53 6.67
CA TYR A 208 7.53 12.91 6.22
C TYR A 208 6.14 13.47 5.94
N ALA A 209 5.20 12.68 5.41
CA ALA A 209 3.84 13.15 5.17
C ALA A 209 3.14 13.50 6.50
N ASP A 210 3.39 12.70 7.55
CA ASP A 210 2.99 13.01 8.92
C ASP A 210 3.61 14.33 9.40
N HIS A 211 4.93 14.50 9.29
CA HIS A 211 5.62 15.74 9.64
C HIS A 211 5.11 16.96 8.84
N PHE A 212 4.89 16.80 7.54
CA PHE A 212 4.38 17.87 6.67
C PHE A 212 2.98 18.30 7.11
N SER A 213 2.10 17.35 7.42
CA SER A 213 0.78 17.64 7.95
C SER A 213 0.85 18.41 9.25
N VAL A 214 1.68 17.94 10.20
CA VAL A 214 1.89 18.60 11.50
C VAL A 214 2.41 20.02 11.33
N ASN A 215 3.37 20.26 10.43
CA ASN A 215 3.94 21.59 10.23
C ASN A 215 2.94 22.60 9.65
N TYR A 216 2.02 22.16 8.78
CA TYR A 216 1.04 23.07 8.17
C TYR A 216 -0.22 23.27 9.01
N THR A 217 -0.58 22.28 9.83
CA THR A 217 -1.77 22.31 10.69
C THR A 217 -1.50 22.72 12.13
N GLY A 218 -0.27 22.52 12.63
CA GLY A 218 0.09 22.71 14.03
C GLY A 218 -0.57 21.73 14.98
N ASN A 219 -1.20 20.65 14.49
CA ASN A 219 -2.06 19.79 15.30
C ASN A 219 -1.73 18.28 15.13
N PRO A 220 -0.68 17.78 15.81
CA PRO A 220 -0.32 16.36 15.77
C PRO A 220 -1.35 15.44 16.45
N ASN A 221 -2.10 15.97 17.43
CA ASN A 221 -3.15 15.22 18.12
C ASN A 221 -4.35 14.94 17.21
N ALA A 222 -4.77 15.90 16.38
CA ALA A 222 -5.83 15.67 15.40
C ALA A 222 -5.45 14.58 14.39
N LEU A 223 -4.21 14.56 13.89
CA LEU A 223 -3.75 13.49 13.01
C LEU A 223 -3.78 12.13 13.72
N THR A 224 -3.34 12.08 14.97
CA THR A 224 -3.38 10.89 15.81
C THR A 224 -4.81 10.36 15.98
N ARG A 225 -5.75 11.23 16.37
CA ARG A 225 -7.17 10.84 16.51
C ARG A 225 -7.76 10.37 15.19
N ALA A 226 -7.42 11.03 14.08
CA ALA A 226 -7.87 10.65 12.75
C ALA A 226 -7.45 9.22 12.38
N LEU A 227 -6.15 8.89 12.53
CA LEU A 227 -5.61 7.56 12.23
C LEU A 227 -6.26 6.47 13.11
N VAL A 228 -6.46 6.75 14.40
CA VAL A 228 -7.12 5.82 15.33
C VAL A 228 -8.58 5.60 14.94
N LYS A 229 -9.35 6.67 14.71
CA LYS A 229 -10.77 6.59 14.33
C LYS A 229 -10.96 5.87 13.01
N MET A 230 -10.12 6.15 12.01
CA MET A 230 -10.14 5.45 10.72
C MET A 230 -9.93 3.95 10.93
N THR A 231 -8.85 3.58 11.62
CA THR A 231 -8.52 2.18 11.89
C THR A 231 -9.68 1.48 12.60
N ARG A 232 -10.21 2.06 13.68
CA ARG A 232 -11.36 1.50 14.42
C ARG A 232 -12.60 1.32 13.54
N ALA A 233 -12.91 2.31 12.70
CA ALA A 233 -14.08 2.28 11.83
C ALA A 233 -13.95 1.21 10.74
N LEU A 234 -12.78 1.08 10.11
CA LEU A 234 -12.51 0.10 9.07
C LEU A 234 -12.61 -1.32 9.61
N VAL A 235 -12.03 -1.54 10.78
CA VAL A 235 -12.06 -2.82 11.50
C VAL A 235 -13.48 -3.22 11.88
N LYS A 236 -14.24 -2.28 12.44
CA LYS A 236 -15.66 -2.52 12.77
C LYS A 236 -16.45 -2.91 11.52
N ARG A 237 -16.17 -2.28 10.39
CA ARG A 237 -16.85 -2.54 9.11
C ARG A 237 -16.45 -3.87 8.49
N GLU A 238 -15.19 -4.27 8.57
CA GLU A 238 -14.71 -5.58 8.10
C GLU A 238 -15.39 -6.71 8.88
N ARG A 239 -15.51 -6.59 10.21
CA ARG A 239 -16.22 -7.59 11.04
C ARG A 239 -17.71 -7.73 10.70
N GLN A 240 -18.33 -6.64 10.29
CA GLN A 240 -19.75 -6.61 9.93
C GLN A 240 -20.00 -7.02 8.48
N ALA A 241 -18.96 -7.17 7.66
CA ALA A 241 -19.12 -7.50 6.25
C ALA A 241 -19.16 -9.02 6.06
N GLU A 242 -20.27 -9.54 5.53
CA GLU A 242 -20.41 -10.97 5.17
C GLU A 242 -19.50 -11.39 4.01
N LYS A 243 -18.99 -10.42 3.22
CA LYS A 243 -18.01 -10.63 2.14
C LYS A 243 -16.92 -9.55 2.21
N PRO A 244 -15.64 -9.88 1.92
CA PRO A 244 -14.62 -8.85 1.74
C PRO A 244 -15.08 -7.92 0.62
N ALA A 245 -15.24 -6.63 0.94
CA ALA A 245 -15.73 -5.68 -0.04
C ALA A 245 -14.64 -5.45 -1.10
N LEU A 246 -15.00 -5.63 -2.38
CA LEU A 246 -14.15 -5.36 -3.54
C LEU A 246 -13.45 -3.99 -3.45
N PHE A 247 -14.14 -3.00 -2.87
CA PHE A 247 -13.59 -1.68 -2.56
C PHE A 247 -12.35 -1.75 -1.68
N LEU A 248 -12.40 -2.50 -0.58
CA LEU A 248 -11.32 -2.54 0.41
C LEU A 248 -10.13 -3.39 -0.08
N GLU A 249 -10.40 -4.45 -0.84
CA GLU A 249 -9.35 -5.21 -1.52
C GLU A 249 -8.64 -4.37 -2.60
N GLY A 250 -9.41 -3.60 -3.38
CA GLY A 250 -8.87 -2.72 -4.43
C GLY A 250 -8.16 -1.48 -3.89
N MET A 251 -8.66 -0.92 -2.77
CA MET A 251 -8.14 0.30 -2.16
C MET A 251 -7.10 0.04 -1.06
N ARG A 252 -6.84 -1.22 -0.69
CA ARG A 252 -5.85 -1.60 0.34
C ARG A 252 -4.42 -1.09 0.07
N ASN A 253 -4.10 -0.81 -1.19
CA ASN A 253 -2.82 -0.22 -1.58
C ASN A 253 -2.79 1.31 -1.47
N PHE A 254 -3.95 1.94 -1.38
CA PHE A 254 -4.13 3.39 -1.33
C PHE A 254 -4.53 3.89 0.06
N ALA A 255 -5.07 3.00 0.90
CA ALA A 255 -5.59 3.39 2.18
C ALA A 255 -4.46 3.65 3.19
N ASN A 256 -4.67 4.68 4.02
CA ASN A 256 -3.77 5.14 5.10
C ASN A 256 -3.54 4.13 6.25
N TYR A 257 -3.87 2.86 6.07
CA TYR A 257 -3.69 1.80 7.07
C TYR A 257 -3.26 0.50 6.40
N ASP A 258 -2.38 -0.24 7.07
CA ASP A 258 -1.79 -1.43 6.48
C ASP A 258 -2.74 -2.64 6.50
N ALA A 259 -2.62 -3.50 5.49
CA ALA A 259 -3.32 -4.77 5.40
C ALA A 259 -3.00 -5.70 6.59
N TYR A 260 -1.83 -5.57 7.20
CA TYR A 260 -1.47 -6.33 8.40
C TYR A 260 -2.22 -5.84 9.64
N THR A 261 -2.38 -4.52 9.81
CA THR A 261 -3.22 -3.95 10.89
C THR A 261 -4.68 -4.36 10.69
N ALA A 262 -5.16 -4.37 9.44
CA ALA A 262 -6.48 -4.90 9.08
C ALA A 262 -6.61 -6.40 9.40
N ALA A 263 -5.65 -7.23 9.03
CA ALA A 263 -5.66 -8.68 9.27
C ALA A 263 -5.49 -9.06 10.76
N ALA A 264 -4.77 -8.26 11.54
CA ALA A 264 -4.75 -8.38 13.00
C ALA A 264 -6.14 -8.11 13.58
N CYS A 265 -6.88 -7.18 12.97
CA CYS A 265 -8.21 -6.80 13.40
C CYS A 265 -9.33 -7.73 12.92
N GLU A 266 -9.18 -8.36 11.75
CA GLU A 266 -10.01 -9.45 11.23
C GLU A 266 -10.01 -10.67 12.18
N ARG A 267 -8.95 -10.88 12.97
CA ARG A 267 -8.80 -12.05 13.87
C ARG A 267 -9.60 -12.01 15.19
N GLY A 268 -10.54 -11.07 15.35
CA GLY A 268 -11.61 -11.23 16.35
C GLY A 268 -11.30 -10.84 17.81
N GLU A 269 -10.18 -10.18 18.12
CA GLU A 269 -9.92 -9.69 19.49
C GLU A 269 -10.99 -8.68 19.97
N ARG A 270 -11.42 -8.78 21.23
CA ARG A 270 -12.41 -7.85 21.84
C ARG A 270 -11.79 -6.45 21.96
N PHE A 271 -12.42 -5.46 21.33
CA PHE A 271 -11.91 -4.09 21.26
C PHE A 271 -12.51 -3.20 22.36
N ASP A 272 -11.83 -3.13 23.50
CA ASP A 272 -12.10 -2.21 24.63
C ASP A 272 -11.44 -0.83 24.38
N PRO A 273 -12.00 0.34 24.72
CA PRO A 273 -11.34 1.66 24.65
C PRO A 273 -9.86 1.79 25.11
N LYS A 274 -9.32 0.85 25.92
CA LYS A 274 -7.87 0.67 26.17
C LYS A 274 -7.05 0.21 24.94
N MET A 275 -7.72 -0.02 23.81
CA MET A 275 -7.28 -0.59 22.53
C MET A 275 -6.17 0.17 21.82
N VAL A 276 -6.07 1.49 21.98
CA VAL A 276 -4.93 2.22 21.41
C VAL A 276 -3.66 1.79 22.14
N GLY A 277 -3.70 1.58 23.47
CA GLY A 277 -2.61 0.94 24.20
C GLY A 277 -2.30 -0.45 23.65
N ASN A 278 -3.27 -1.36 23.59
CA ASN A 278 -3.03 -2.76 23.22
C ASN A 278 -2.55 -2.96 21.77
N LEU A 279 -3.12 -2.22 20.80
CA LEU A 279 -2.74 -2.32 19.40
C LEU A 279 -1.31 -1.77 19.17
N LEU A 280 -0.96 -0.68 19.85
CA LEU A 280 0.37 -0.09 19.79
C LEU A 280 1.40 -0.93 20.56
N LEU A 281 0.98 -1.64 21.62
CA LEU A 281 1.81 -2.55 22.40
C LEU A 281 2.14 -3.83 21.64
N TRP A 282 1.21 -4.37 20.84
CA TRP A 282 1.52 -5.46 19.92
C TRP A 282 2.51 -5.00 18.83
N ASP A 283 2.24 -3.84 18.21
CA ASP A 283 3.13 -3.25 17.19
C ASP A 283 4.54 -2.97 17.72
N TRP A 284 4.68 -2.70 19.03
CA TRP A 284 5.93 -2.35 19.67
C TRP A 284 6.68 -3.54 20.29
N GLY A 285 5.98 -4.38 21.05
CA GLY A 285 6.52 -5.48 21.86
C GLY A 285 6.62 -6.81 21.14
N SER A 286 6.09 -6.92 19.91
CA SER A 286 6.20 -8.15 19.13
C SER A 286 7.65 -8.43 18.72
N PRO A 287 8.21 -9.62 19.03
CA PRO A 287 9.55 -10.01 18.54
C PRO A 287 9.60 -10.10 17.00
N TRP A 288 8.43 -10.17 16.35
CA TRP A 288 8.28 -10.29 14.89
C TRP A 288 8.07 -8.94 14.19
N ARG A 289 8.08 -7.85 14.94
CA ARG A 289 7.92 -6.48 14.45
C ARG A 289 8.81 -6.17 13.26
N GLY A 290 10.06 -6.64 13.27
CA GLY A 290 11.02 -6.43 12.17
C GLY A 290 10.53 -7.04 10.85
N ILE A 291 10.06 -8.28 10.89
CA ILE A 291 9.56 -9.01 9.72
C ILE A 291 8.26 -8.38 9.20
N ILE A 292 7.33 -8.04 10.09
CA ILE A 292 6.06 -7.40 9.71
C ILE A 292 6.35 -6.03 9.08
N THR A 293 7.24 -5.24 9.70
CA THR A 293 7.66 -3.94 9.14
C THR A 293 8.29 -4.12 7.76
N TRP A 294 9.13 -5.13 7.54
CA TRP A 294 9.77 -5.38 6.26
C TRP A 294 8.78 -5.74 5.14
N CYS A 295 7.71 -6.46 5.49
CA CYS A 295 6.64 -6.85 4.57
C CYS A 295 5.61 -5.74 4.31
N SER A 296 5.60 -4.67 5.12
CA SER A 296 4.60 -3.61 5.05
C SER A 296 5.07 -2.39 4.26
N SER A 297 4.16 -1.75 3.52
CA SER A 297 4.42 -0.47 2.82
C SER A 297 4.23 0.74 3.72
N HIS A 298 3.44 0.62 4.80
CA HIS A 298 3.22 1.69 5.76
C HIS A 298 3.96 1.38 7.07
N PRO A 299 4.42 2.40 7.80
CA PRO A 299 4.91 2.16 9.13
C PRO A 299 3.75 1.67 10.00
N LEU A 300 4.07 0.77 10.93
CA LEU A 300 3.12 0.29 11.93
C LEU A 300 2.46 1.48 12.63
N LEU A 301 1.17 1.40 12.90
CA LEU A 301 0.40 2.47 13.54
C LEU A 301 1.05 2.85 14.88
N GLY A 302 1.53 1.85 15.63
CA GLY A 302 2.44 1.96 16.78
C GLY A 302 3.51 3.04 16.65
N LYS A 303 4.30 2.93 15.58
CA LYS A 303 5.43 3.82 15.32
C LYS A 303 4.97 5.22 14.95
N ARG A 304 3.92 5.34 14.13
CA ARG A 304 3.40 6.64 13.70
C ARG A 304 2.89 7.44 14.89
N LEU A 305 2.09 6.83 15.75
CA LEU A 305 1.54 7.54 16.91
C LEU A 305 2.61 7.97 17.91
N GLN A 306 3.68 7.20 18.07
CA GLN A 306 4.84 7.63 18.89
C GLN A 306 5.56 8.84 18.30
N VAL A 307 5.75 8.87 16.97
CA VAL A 307 6.38 10.01 16.31
C VAL A 307 5.48 11.25 16.45
N LEU A 308 4.16 11.09 16.32
CA LEU A 308 3.20 12.17 16.52
C LEU A 308 3.15 12.66 17.97
N SER A 309 3.29 11.78 18.96
CA SER A 309 3.36 12.21 20.36
C SER A 309 4.62 13.05 20.61
N HIS A 310 5.74 12.71 19.99
CA HIS A 310 6.96 13.52 20.08
C HIS A 310 6.78 14.90 19.45
N TYR A 311 6.05 15.01 18.33
CA TYR A 311 5.71 16.32 17.77
C TYR A 311 4.77 17.12 18.69
N ALA A 312 3.83 16.46 19.38
CA ALA A 312 2.97 17.14 20.36
C ALA A 312 3.82 17.70 21.52
N GLU A 313 4.75 16.91 22.05
CA GLU A 313 5.69 17.34 23.10
C GLU A 313 6.57 18.52 22.63
N GLN A 314 7.07 18.48 21.39
CA GLN A 314 7.87 19.58 20.82
C GLN A 314 7.07 20.88 20.64
N LEU A 315 5.76 20.78 20.47
CA LEU A 315 4.84 21.91 20.34
C LEU A 315 4.24 22.35 21.69
N ASP A 316 4.72 21.81 22.81
CA ASP A 316 4.19 22.07 24.15
C ASP A 316 2.68 21.77 24.28
N LEU A 317 2.24 20.71 23.60
CA LEU A 317 0.85 20.22 23.63
C LEU A 317 0.75 18.95 24.45
N ASP A 318 -0.34 18.82 25.21
CA ASP A 318 -0.68 17.56 25.87
C ASP A 318 -0.86 16.44 24.85
N THR A 319 -0.25 15.28 25.09
CA THR A 319 -0.36 14.14 24.18
C THR A 319 -1.72 13.46 24.35
N GLU A 320 -2.50 13.35 23.27
CA GLU A 320 -3.82 12.68 23.30
C GLU A 320 -3.72 11.20 23.71
N TYR A 321 -2.66 10.52 23.27
CA TYR A 321 -2.37 9.14 23.61
C TYR A 321 -0.94 9.04 24.17
N ASN A 322 -0.81 8.97 25.49
CA ASN A 322 0.49 8.77 26.13
C ASN A 322 0.91 7.30 26.05
N LEU A 323 1.79 7.01 25.10
CA LEU A 323 2.34 5.68 24.81
C LEU A 323 3.33 5.17 25.86
N VAL A 324 3.95 6.07 26.61
CA VAL A 324 4.96 5.73 27.62
C VAL A 324 4.28 5.10 28.85
N LEU A 325 3.08 5.58 29.21
CA LEU A 325 2.31 5.07 30.35
C LEU A 325 1.70 3.68 30.09
N SER A 326 1.30 3.40 28.85
CA SER A 326 0.71 2.11 28.46
C SER A 326 1.73 0.96 28.47
N ARG A 327 3.04 1.28 28.45
CA ARG A 327 4.16 0.32 28.53
C ARG A 327 4.19 -0.51 29.81
N ARG A 328 3.70 0.03 30.94
CA ARG A 328 3.83 -0.61 32.26
C ARG A 328 2.77 -1.69 32.53
N GLN A 329 1.75 -1.83 31.69
CA GLN A 329 0.55 -2.62 32.02
C GLN A 329 0.44 -3.99 31.35
N ILE A 330 1.33 -4.40 30.42
CA ILE A 330 1.13 -5.63 29.63
C ILE A 330 2.34 -6.57 29.67
N SER A 331 2.07 -7.86 29.88
CA SER A 331 3.09 -8.92 29.93
C SER A 331 3.51 -9.38 28.53
N LEU A 332 4.81 -9.56 28.31
CA LEU A 332 5.41 -10.03 27.05
C LEU A 332 4.97 -11.46 26.63
N GLU A 333 4.37 -12.23 27.53
CA GLU A 333 3.99 -13.63 27.30
C GLU A 333 2.70 -13.78 26.48
N GLU A 334 1.75 -12.85 26.59
CA GLU A 334 0.52 -12.87 25.78
C GLU A 334 0.82 -12.53 24.31
N ALA A 335 1.76 -11.61 24.06
CA ALA A 335 2.15 -11.24 22.69
C ALA A 335 2.88 -12.35 21.91
N LYS A 336 3.48 -13.33 22.60
CA LYS A 336 4.25 -14.43 21.97
C LYS A 336 3.38 -15.58 21.45
N LYS A 337 2.23 -15.87 22.10
CA LYS A 337 1.39 -17.05 21.77
C LYS A 337 0.56 -16.87 20.49
N GLU A 338 0.36 -15.64 20.03
CA GLU A 338 -0.59 -15.26 18.96
C GLU A 338 -0.08 -15.40 17.50
N LEU A 339 1.04 -16.09 17.24
CA LEU A 339 1.69 -16.09 15.91
C LEU A 339 1.99 -17.46 15.26
N TYR A 340 1.86 -18.60 15.94
CA TYR A 340 2.17 -19.92 15.33
C TYR A 340 1.38 -20.19 14.01
N PRO A 341 0.07 -19.92 13.90
CA PRO A 341 -0.66 -20.08 12.64
C PRO A 341 -0.33 -19.03 11.55
N PHE A 342 0.27 -17.88 11.92
CA PHE A 342 0.63 -16.80 10.98
C PHE A 342 1.91 -17.11 10.20
N ILE A 343 2.93 -17.64 10.88
CA ILE A 343 4.19 -18.05 10.25
C ILE A 343 3.94 -19.18 9.24
N LEU A 344 3.07 -20.13 9.59
CA LEU A 344 2.65 -21.19 8.67
C LEU A 344 1.99 -20.64 7.40
N ARG A 345 1.12 -19.64 7.52
CA ARG A 345 0.45 -19.04 6.33
C ARG A 345 1.39 -18.23 5.44
N TYR A 346 2.39 -17.54 6.01
CA TYR A 346 3.36 -16.75 5.25
C TYR A 346 4.47 -17.62 4.61
N LEU A 347 5.03 -18.58 5.35
CA LEU A 347 6.06 -19.49 4.84
C LEU A 347 5.49 -20.47 3.81
N PHE A 348 4.32 -21.06 4.06
CA PHE A 348 3.72 -22.05 3.15
C PHE A 348 2.81 -21.43 2.07
N GLY A 349 2.33 -20.20 2.26
CA GLY A 349 1.64 -19.44 1.22
C GLY A 349 2.57 -18.88 0.13
N CYS A 350 3.89 -18.83 0.39
CA CYS A 350 4.90 -18.31 -0.53
C CYS A 350 5.68 -19.39 -1.30
N CYS A 351 5.32 -20.67 -1.20
CA CYS A 351 6.01 -21.75 -1.90
C CYS A 351 5.56 -21.82 -3.37
N PRO A 352 6.43 -21.58 -4.37
CA PRO A 352 6.06 -21.64 -5.78
C PRO A 352 5.81 -23.08 -6.28
N SER A 353 6.10 -24.10 -5.47
CA SER A 353 5.92 -25.51 -5.81
C SER A 353 4.74 -26.11 -5.04
N GLY A 354 3.66 -26.43 -5.76
CA GLY A 354 2.42 -26.99 -5.23
C GLY A 354 2.56 -28.42 -4.68
N LEU A 355 3.26 -28.62 -3.57
CA LEU A 355 3.56 -29.97 -3.06
C LEU A 355 3.34 -30.24 -1.56
N PRO A 356 2.54 -29.47 -0.79
CA PRO A 356 1.92 -30.05 0.41
C PRO A 356 0.39 -30.03 0.47
N TRP A 357 -0.30 -29.50 -0.54
CA TRP A 357 -1.76 -29.28 -0.46
C TRP A 357 -2.63 -30.56 -0.58
N ALA A 358 -2.03 -31.73 -0.79
CA ALA A 358 -2.75 -32.99 -0.91
C ALA A 358 -3.17 -33.63 0.43
N TRP A 359 -2.74 -33.10 1.59
CA TRP A 359 -2.93 -33.80 2.88
C TRP A 359 -3.92 -33.15 3.86
N ALA A 360 -4.42 -31.95 3.58
CA ALA A 360 -5.42 -31.27 4.42
C ALA A 360 -6.82 -31.32 3.78
N GLY A 361 -7.38 -32.53 3.66
CA GLY A 361 -8.73 -32.77 3.15
C GLY A 361 -9.81 -32.37 4.16
N GLY A 362 -10.72 -31.47 3.75
CA GLY A 362 -11.95 -31.15 4.45
C GLY A 362 -13.02 -30.68 3.44
N PRO A 363 -14.22 -31.28 3.35
CA PRO A 363 -15.08 -31.19 2.16
C PRO A 363 -15.78 -29.84 1.89
N ASN A 364 -15.57 -28.80 2.70
CA ASN A 364 -16.49 -27.65 2.74
C ASN A 364 -15.85 -26.26 2.58
N ARG A 365 -14.67 -26.13 1.95
CA ARG A 365 -14.12 -24.81 1.59
C ARG A 365 -13.97 -24.66 0.08
N LYS A 366 -15.03 -24.22 -0.57
CA LYS A 366 -14.96 -23.73 -1.96
C LYS A 366 -14.12 -22.43 -1.96
N THR A 367 -13.11 -22.41 -2.84
CA THR A 367 -12.17 -21.34 -3.22
C THR A 367 -11.06 -20.93 -2.23
N PRO A 368 -9.90 -21.62 -2.24
CA PRO A 368 -8.65 -21.13 -1.66
C PRO A 368 -7.59 -20.65 -2.69
N PHE A 369 -7.81 -20.88 -4.00
CA PHE A 369 -6.79 -20.65 -5.04
C PHE A 369 -6.41 -19.17 -5.25
N LEU A 370 -7.24 -18.22 -4.80
CA LEU A 370 -6.98 -16.79 -4.95
C LEU A 370 -6.09 -16.21 -3.84
N ASN A 371 -5.92 -16.88 -2.70
CA ASN A 371 -5.25 -16.29 -1.54
C ASN A 371 -3.70 -16.31 -1.60
N CYS A 372 -3.10 -17.05 -2.53
CA CYS A 372 -1.63 -17.13 -2.69
C CYS A 372 -1.06 -16.17 -3.76
N ILE A 373 -1.89 -15.55 -4.60
CA ILE A 373 -1.42 -14.73 -5.73
C ILE A 373 -1.29 -13.24 -5.37
N TYR A 374 -1.77 -12.81 -4.20
CA TYR A 374 -1.76 -11.40 -3.79
C TYR A 374 -0.43 -10.95 -3.16
N THR A 375 0.69 -11.15 -3.86
CA THR A 375 1.80 -10.19 -3.76
C THR A 375 1.35 -8.90 -4.42
N LYS A 376 1.19 -7.82 -3.62
CA LYS A 376 0.79 -6.48 -4.07
C LYS A 376 1.38 -6.14 -5.46
N PRO A 377 0.59 -5.76 -6.47
CA PRO A 377 1.12 -5.06 -7.64
C PRO A 377 1.40 -3.60 -7.25
N TYR A 378 2.67 -3.26 -7.02
CA TYR A 378 3.20 -1.95 -6.55
C TYR A 378 3.07 -0.80 -7.58
N TRP A 379 2.13 -0.88 -8.50
CA TRP A 379 2.04 -0.01 -9.69
C TRP A 379 1.05 1.15 -9.53
N TRP A 380 0.54 1.36 -8.32
CA TRP A 380 -0.57 2.29 -8.08
C TRP A 380 -0.41 3.11 -6.80
N VAL A 381 0.79 3.15 -6.22
CA VAL A 381 1.11 4.23 -5.26
C VAL A 381 1.73 5.35 -6.05
#